data_AF-A0A7J3BFZ6-F1
#
_entry.id   AF-A0A7J3BFZ6-F1
#
_cell.length_a   1.000
_cell.length_b   1.000
_cell.length_c   1.000
_cell.angle_alpha   90.00
_cell.angle_beta   90.00
_cell.angle_gamma   90.00
#
_symmetry.space_group_name_H-M   'P 1'
#
loop_
_entity.id
_entity.type
_entity.pdbx_description
1 polymer ?
#
loop_
_entity_poly.entity_id
_entity_poly.type
_entity_poly.pdbx_seq_one_letter_code
_entity_poly.pdbx_strand_id
1 'polypeptide(L)'
;MSLSAVLGLGLRCCKEFEELTGRLYEGLSLRVEDPFTSLVLKWLSLESYNHAKLMESLYSVLNLDVLPERSCRDLIGRAWVTVEELLNNLNSGVDLMKYLESLGFIEGFVGEETYSKFLYSLIKDSIGRLSTTLITEILSEVIEEEKYHEKLVKSLINYLSSK
;
A
#
# COMPACT_ATOMS: atom_id res chain seq x y z
N MET A 1 3.09 25.86 -1.04
CA MET A 1 3.68 24.66 -0.40
C MET A 1 4.88 24.27 -1.22
N SER A 2 6.04 24.02 -0.61
CA SER A 2 7.24 23.62 -1.37
C SER A 2 7.05 22.22 -1.96
N LEU A 3 7.72 21.95 -3.07
CA LEU A 3 7.68 20.62 -3.70
C LEU A 3 8.18 19.53 -2.74
N SER A 4 9.23 19.83 -1.95
CA SER A 4 9.73 19.00 -0.86
C SER A 4 8.63 18.63 0.16
N ALA A 5 7.84 19.62 0.61
CA ALA A 5 6.77 19.39 1.57
C ALA A 5 5.60 18.56 1.00
N VAL A 6 5.28 18.71 -0.29
CA VAL A 6 4.27 17.88 -0.96
C VAL A 6 4.74 16.43 -1.08
N LEU A 7 5.99 16.24 -1.52
CA LEU A 7 6.58 14.92 -1.65
C LEU A 7 6.73 14.23 -0.28
N GLY A 8 7.15 14.97 0.74
CA GLY A 8 7.25 14.48 2.11
C GLY A 8 5.89 14.04 2.67
N LEU A 9 4.83 14.82 2.41
CA LEU A 9 3.46 14.41 2.75
C LEU A 9 3.05 13.14 2.00
N GLY A 10 3.35 13.06 0.70
CA GLY A 10 3.05 11.90 -0.14
C GLY A 10 3.67 10.61 0.41
N LEU A 11 4.98 10.60 0.58
CA LEU A 11 5.73 9.44 1.07
C LEU A 11 5.27 9.02 2.47
N ARG A 12 5.02 9.99 3.37
CA ARG A 12 4.46 9.68 4.69
C ARG A 12 3.10 8.98 4.58
N CYS A 13 2.19 9.49 3.75
CA CYS A 13 0.88 8.89 3.61
C CYS A 13 0.90 7.53 2.94
N CYS A 14 1.82 7.30 2.00
CA CYS A 14 2.05 5.97 1.43
C CYS A 14 2.54 5.01 2.51
N LYS A 15 3.56 5.40 3.28
CA LYS A 15 4.06 4.61 4.41
C LYS A 15 2.93 4.21 5.36
N GLU A 16 2.17 5.20 5.86
CA GLU A 16 1.11 4.95 6.84
C GLU A 16 -0.01 4.06 6.26
N PHE A 17 -0.33 4.24 4.97
CA PHE A 17 -1.33 3.41 4.28
C PHE A 17 -0.84 1.97 4.11
N GLU A 18 0.41 1.77 3.70
CA GLU A 18 1.03 0.45 3.61
C GLU A 18 1.10 -0.26 4.97
N GLU A 19 1.41 0.47 6.05
CA GLU A 19 1.36 -0.09 7.41
C GLU A 19 -0.06 -0.47 7.85
N LEU A 20 -1.09 0.24 7.39
CA LEU A 20 -2.50 -0.12 7.62
C LEU A 20 -2.87 -1.38 6.84
N THR A 21 -2.55 -1.44 5.54
CA THR A 21 -2.82 -2.59 4.68
C THR A 21 -2.08 -3.83 5.15
N GLY A 22 -0.80 -3.70 5.52
CA GLY A 22 0.01 -4.78 6.09
C GLY A 22 -0.58 -5.36 7.37
N ARG A 23 -1.10 -4.50 8.26
CA ARG A 23 -1.82 -4.92 9.48
C ARG A 23 -3.12 -5.65 9.16
N LEU A 24 -3.86 -5.21 8.14
CA LEU A 24 -5.10 -5.85 7.73
C LEU A 24 -4.82 -7.27 7.23
N TYR A 25 -3.87 -7.43 6.32
CA TYR A 25 -3.46 -8.74 5.82
C TYR A 25 -2.94 -9.65 6.93
N GLU A 26 -2.10 -9.13 7.84
CA GLU A 26 -1.62 -9.88 8.99
C GLU A 26 -2.78 -10.38 9.86
N GLY A 27 -3.70 -9.47 10.18
CA GLY A 27 -4.87 -9.76 10.98
C GLY A 27 -5.74 -10.86 10.37
N LEU A 28 -5.94 -10.84 9.05
CA LEU A 28 -6.65 -11.88 8.31
C LEU A 28 -5.87 -13.20 8.32
N SER A 29 -4.56 -13.16 8.08
CA SER A 29 -3.71 -14.36 8.02
C SER A 29 -3.78 -15.21 9.31
N LEU A 30 -3.93 -14.55 10.46
CA LEU A 30 -4.05 -15.18 11.78
C LEU A 30 -5.45 -15.73 12.08
N ARG A 31 -6.46 -15.41 11.28
CA ARG A 31 -7.87 -15.76 11.51
C ARG A 31 -8.43 -16.78 10.53
N VAL A 32 -7.71 -17.07 9.46
CA VAL A 32 -8.10 -18.07 8.45
C VAL A 32 -7.54 -19.43 8.81
N GLU A 33 -8.37 -20.48 8.73
CA GLU A 33 -7.95 -21.84 9.04
C GLU A 33 -7.16 -22.50 7.89
N ASP A 34 -7.47 -22.12 6.65
CA ASP A 34 -6.81 -22.69 5.48
C ASP A 34 -5.35 -22.25 5.41
N PRO A 35 -4.36 -23.18 5.47
CA PRO A 35 -2.95 -22.82 5.59
C PRO A 35 -2.40 -22.14 4.33
N PHE A 36 -2.92 -22.47 3.15
CA PHE A 36 -2.50 -21.83 1.90
C PHE A 36 -2.97 -20.38 1.84
N THR A 37 -4.22 -20.15 2.23
CA THR A 37 -4.80 -18.80 2.35
C THR A 37 -4.07 -17.98 3.39
N SER A 38 -3.78 -18.57 4.57
CA SER A 38 -2.99 -17.93 5.63
C SER A 38 -1.61 -17.50 5.13
N LEU A 39 -0.90 -18.40 4.43
CA LEU A 39 0.42 -18.12 3.87
C LEU A 39 0.40 -16.95 2.88
N VAL A 40 -0.55 -16.95 1.95
CA VAL A 40 -0.68 -15.88 0.93
C VAL A 40 -0.96 -14.53 1.59
N LEU A 41 -1.91 -14.48 2.52
CA LEU A 41 -2.22 -13.25 3.27
C LEU A 41 -1.02 -12.78 4.09
N LYS A 42 -0.28 -13.70 4.71
CA LYS A 42 0.92 -13.35 5.47
C LYS A 42 2.02 -12.82 4.56
N TRP A 43 2.17 -13.35 3.35
CA TRP A 43 3.12 -12.83 2.38
C TRP A 43 2.75 -11.41 1.94
N LEU A 44 1.49 -11.16 1.56
CA LEU A 44 1.01 -9.80 1.22
C LEU A 44 1.23 -8.80 2.35
N SER A 45 1.00 -9.23 3.60
CA SER A 45 1.30 -8.42 4.78
C SER A 45 2.77 -7.98 4.84
N LEU A 46 3.70 -8.91 4.59
CA LEU A 46 5.13 -8.62 4.62
C LEU A 46 5.54 -7.67 3.49
N GLU A 47 4.97 -7.83 2.30
CA GLU A 47 5.25 -6.94 1.17
C GLU A 47 4.77 -5.51 1.43
N SER A 48 3.55 -5.31 1.96
CA SER A 48 3.11 -3.97 2.36
C SER A 48 4.05 -3.35 3.41
N TYR A 49 4.51 -4.12 4.40
CA TYR A 49 5.50 -3.60 5.36
C TYR A 49 6.85 -3.28 4.72
N ASN A 50 7.29 -4.04 3.71
CA ASN A 50 8.48 -3.74 2.94
C ASN A 50 8.35 -2.41 2.18
N HIS A 51 7.20 -2.17 1.55
CA HIS A 51 6.90 -0.89 0.89
C HIS A 51 6.89 0.28 1.88
N ALA A 52 6.26 0.12 3.04
CA ALA A 52 6.30 1.13 4.09
C ALA A 52 7.74 1.48 4.50
N LYS A 53 8.61 0.48 4.64
CA LYS A 53 10.03 0.67 4.97
C LYS A 53 10.81 1.35 3.85
N LEU A 54 10.48 1.06 2.60
CA LEU A 54 11.01 1.78 1.46
C LEU A 54 10.61 3.27 1.50
N MET A 55 9.34 3.59 1.75
CA MET A 55 8.88 4.98 1.84
C MET A 55 9.57 5.74 2.97
N GLU A 56 9.77 5.10 4.13
CA GLU A 56 10.56 5.64 5.24
C GLU A 56 12.04 5.88 4.85
N SER A 57 12.63 4.97 4.09
CA SER A 57 14.01 5.11 3.61
C SER A 57 14.15 6.25 2.60
N LEU A 58 13.20 6.36 1.66
CA LEU A 58 13.14 7.47 0.71
C LEU A 58 13.00 8.81 1.42
N TYR A 59 12.19 8.86 2.48
CA TYR A 59 12.05 10.03 3.32
C TYR A 59 13.39 10.51 3.89
N SER A 60 14.18 9.58 4.44
CA SER A 60 15.50 9.86 5.02
C SER A 60 16.52 10.29 3.97
N VAL A 61 16.54 9.62 2.80
CA VAL A 61 17.53 9.91 1.75
C VAL A 61 17.27 11.25 1.08
N LEU A 62 16.00 11.62 0.90
CA LEU A 62 15.60 12.85 0.24
C LEU A 62 15.59 14.08 1.17
N ASN A 63 15.81 13.89 2.48
CA ASN A 63 15.84 14.93 3.49
C ASN A 63 14.63 15.89 3.39
N LEU A 64 13.44 15.31 3.31
CA LEU A 64 12.19 16.03 3.06
C LEU A 64 11.63 16.65 4.34
N ASP A 65 10.91 17.75 4.18
CA ASP A 65 10.10 18.33 5.24
C ASP A 65 8.74 17.63 5.30
N VAL A 66 8.30 17.21 6.48
CA VAL A 66 6.92 16.71 6.70
C VAL A 66 6.09 17.84 7.24
N LEU A 67 4.95 18.07 6.59
CA LEU A 67 3.87 18.85 7.14
C LEU A 67 3.03 17.94 8.05
N PRO A 68 3.11 18.08 9.39
CA PRO A 68 2.44 17.15 10.30
C PRO A 68 0.90 17.27 10.26
N GLU A 69 0.41 18.43 9.84
CA GLU A 69 -0.98 18.85 10.07
C GLU A 69 -1.99 18.34 9.04
N ARG A 70 -1.55 17.73 7.92
CA ARG A 70 -2.48 17.21 6.90
C ARG A 70 -2.82 15.75 7.16
N SER A 71 -4.09 15.40 7.01
CA SER A 71 -4.57 14.03 7.19
C SER A 71 -4.25 13.18 5.97
N CYS A 72 -3.61 12.02 6.17
CA CYS A 72 -3.38 11.05 5.10
C CYS A 72 -4.67 10.39 4.61
N ARG A 73 -5.68 10.33 5.48
CA ARG A 73 -7.04 9.94 5.10
C ARG A 73 -7.63 10.83 4.01
N ASP A 74 -7.37 12.13 4.03
CA ASP A 74 -7.89 13.05 3.01
C ASP A 74 -7.13 12.94 1.69
N LEU A 75 -5.83 12.61 1.75
CA LEU A 75 -4.98 12.44 0.57
C LEU A 75 -5.29 11.13 -0.15
N ILE A 76 -5.34 10.02 0.59
CA ILE A 76 -5.57 8.67 0.05
C ILE A 76 -7.07 8.44 -0.20
N GLY A 77 -7.94 9.07 0.58
CA GLY A 77 -9.38 9.08 0.34
C GLY A 77 -10.04 7.72 0.59
N ARG A 78 -10.75 7.22 -0.43
CA ARG A 78 -11.61 6.03 -0.28
C ARG A 78 -10.84 4.79 0.15
N ALA A 79 -9.65 4.55 -0.41
CA ALA A 79 -8.85 3.37 -0.07
C ALA A 79 -8.50 3.35 1.43
N TRP A 80 -8.15 4.51 2.01
CA TRP A 80 -7.92 4.66 3.45
C TRP A 80 -9.14 4.26 4.28
N VAL A 81 -10.29 4.84 3.94
CA VAL A 81 -11.55 4.56 4.65
C VAL A 81 -11.89 3.08 4.57
N THR A 82 -11.72 2.45 3.41
CA THR A 82 -11.97 1.01 3.23
C THR A 82 -11.05 0.17 4.12
N VAL A 83 -9.74 0.43 4.16
CA VAL A 83 -8.82 -0.33 5.02
C VAL A 83 -9.15 -0.15 6.50
N GLU A 84 -9.44 1.09 6.95
CA GLU A 84 -9.85 1.36 8.34
C GLU A 84 -11.12 0.61 8.73
N GLU A 85 -12.14 0.62 7.86
CA GLU A 85 -13.40 -0.08 8.10
C GLU A 85 -13.18 -1.59 8.20
N LEU A 86 -12.35 -2.18 7.34
CA LEU A 86 -12.04 -3.61 7.39
C LEU A 86 -11.26 -3.96 8.67
N LEU A 87 -10.25 -3.16 9.05
CA LEU A 87 -9.50 -3.35 10.30
C LEU A 87 -10.40 -3.28 11.53
N ASN A 88 -11.30 -2.31 11.60
CA ASN A 88 -12.22 -2.15 12.74
C ASN A 88 -13.20 -3.32 12.87
N ASN A 89 -13.54 -3.96 11.76
CA ASN A 89 -14.47 -5.09 11.72
C ASN A 89 -13.80 -6.47 11.83
N LEU A 90 -12.47 -6.51 11.90
CA LEU A 90 -11.67 -7.73 11.87
C LEU A 90 -11.98 -8.72 13.03
N ASN A 91 -12.59 -8.23 14.11
CA ASN A 91 -12.98 -9.03 15.28
C ASN A 91 -14.46 -9.46 15.28
N SER A 92 -15.28 -8.96 14.36
CA SER A 92 -16.75 -9.12 14.37
C SER A 92 -17.25 -10.31 13.54
N GLY A 93 -16.36 -11.24 13.19
CA GLY A 93 -16.61 -12.29 12.21
C GLY A 93 -16.15 -11.85 10.82
N VAL A 94 -15.15 -12.56 10.28
CA VAL A 94 -14.52 -12.22 9.00
C VAL A 94 -15.26 -12.93 7.87
N ASP A 95 -16.04 -12.18 7.08
CA ASP A 95 -16.42 -12.61 5.75
C ASP A 95 -15.21 -12.42 4.81
N LEU A 96 -14.37 -13.46 4.73
CA LEU A 96 -13.11 -13.37 4.02
C LEU A 96 -13.29 -12.99 2.55
N MET A 97 -14.36 -13.45 1.89
CA MET A 97 -14.62 -13.14 0.48
C MET A 97 -14.85 -11.65 0.28
N LYS A 98 -15.70 -11.03 1.12
CA LYS A 98 -15.95 -9.59 1.08
C LYS A 98 -14.69 -8.76 1.35
N TYR A 99 -13.84 -9.23 2.26
CA TYR A 99 -12.55 -8.58 2.55
C TYR A 99 -11.62 -8.65 1.35
N LEU A 100 -11.50 -9.82 0.72
CA LEU A 100 -10.65 -10.01 -0.46
C LEU A 100 -11.11 -9.18 -1.66
N GLU A 101 -12.42 -9.06 -1.90
CA GLU A 101 -12.94 -8.18 -2.96
C GLU A 101 -12.54 -6.71 -2.72
N SER A 102 -12.62 -6.26 -1.47
CA SER A 102 -12.24 -4.91 -1.09
C SER A 102 -10.73 -4.69 -1.19
N LEU A 103 -9.93 -5.70 -0.81
CA LEU A 103 -8.48 -5.68 -0.96
C LEU A 103 -8.04 -5.64 -2.42
N GLY A 104 -8.73 -6.35 -3.32
CA GLY A 104 -8.46 -6.27 -4.76
C GLY A 104 -8.63 -4.85 -5.31
N PHE A 105 -9.61 -4.08 -4.81
CA PHE A 105 -9.74 -2.66 -5.13
C PHE A 105 -8.57 -1.83 -4.57
N ILE A 106 -8.14 -2.11 -3.33
CA ILE A 106 -7.05 -1.38 -2.66
C ILE A 106 -5.74 -1.55 -3.42
N GLU A 107 -5.30 -2.79 -3.70
CA GLU A 107 -4.04 -3.07 -4.42
C GLU A 107 -4.00 -2.36 -5.79
N GLY A 108 -5.09 -2.47 -6.57
CA GLY A 108 -5.17 -1.82 -7.87
C GLY A 108 -5.11 -0.29 -7.78
N PHE A 109 -5.77 0.30 -6.78
CA PHE A 109 -5.78 1.75 -6.56
C PHE A 109 -4.40 2.29 -6.16
N VAL A 110 -3.71 1.59 -5.26
CA VAL A 110 -2.39 2.00 -4.76
C VAL A 110 -1.37 2.07 -5.90
N GLY A 111 -1.25 1.00 -6.68
CA GLY A 111 -0.33 0.94 -7.81
C GLY A 111 -0.60 2.02 -8.86
N GLU A 112 -1.86 2.22 -9.25
CA GLU A 112 -2.23 3.17 -10.31
C GLU A 112 -2.21 4.63 -9.85
N GLU A 113 -2.86 4.96 -8.75
CA GLU A 113 -3.09 6.35 -8.35
C GLU A 113 -1.91 6.90 -7.55
N THR A 114 -1.39 6.13 -6.61
CA THR A 114 -0.48 6.64 -5.58
C THR A 114 0.96 6.64 -6.07
N TYR A 115 1.46 5.49 -6.53
CA TYR A 115 2.85 5.36 -6.96
C TYR A 115 3.06 5.92 -8.37
N SER A 116 2.21 5.52 -9.32
CA SER A 116 2.38 5.87 -10.74
C SER A 116 2.04 7.33 -11.07
N LYS A 117 0.87 7.82 -10.64
CA LYS A 117 0.42 9.18 -11.01
C LYS A 117 0.98 10.26 -10.08
N PHE A 118 1.03 9.99 -8.78
CA PHE A 118 1.37 11.02 -7.79
C PHE A 118 2.87 11.04 -7.47
N LEU A 119 3.42 9.98 -6.85
CA LEU A 119 4.80 10.01 -6.34
C LEU A 119 5.84 10.09 -7.46
N TYR A 120 5.69 9.30 -8.51
CA TYR A 120 6.61 9.32 -9.64
C TYR A 120 6.72 10.72 -10.28
N SER A 121 5.57 11.35 -10.54
CA SER A 121 5.53 12.69 -11.14
C SER A 121 6.25 13.71 -10.27
N LEU A 122 6.01 13.68 -8.95
CA LEU A 122 6.63 14.63 -8.03
C LEU A 122 8.13 14.43 -7.90
N ILE A 123 8.61 13.19 -7.85
CA ILE A 123 10.04 12.88 -7.71
C ILE A 123 10.81 13.30 -8.96
N LYS A 124 10.24 13.08 -10.14
CA LYS A 124 10.85 13.49 -11.41
C LYS A 124 11.20 14.98 -11.44
N ASP A 125 10.35 15.79 -10.85
CA ASP A 125 10.50 17.25 -10.82
C ASP A 125 11.34 17.76 -9.63
N SER A 126 11.68 16.89 -8.66
CA SER A 126 12.26 17.28 -7.37
C SER A 126 13.77 17.05 -7.20
N ILE A 127 14.36 16.11 -7.96
CA ILE A 127 15.74 15.65 -7.73
C ILE A 127 16.60 15.64 -9.01
N GLY A 128 17.92 15.59 -8.82
CA GLY A 128 18.89 15.53 -9.91
C GLY A 128 18.79 14.23 -10.72
N ARG A 129 19.01 14.32 -12.03
CA ARG A 129 18.70 13.29 -13.04
C ARG A 129 19.10 11.85 -12.69
N LEU A 130 20.31 11.63 -12.15
CA LEU A 130 20.78 10.28 -11.83
C LEU A 130 20.05 9.68 -10.61
N SER A 131 19.85 10.50 -9.57
CA SER A 131 19.04 10.12 -8.40
C SER A 131 17.59 9.89 -8.78
N THR A 132 17.07 10.69 -9.72
CA THR A 132 15.74 10.50 -10.29
C THR A 132 15.61 9.12 -10.91
N THR A 133 16.56 8.68 -11.74
CA THR A 133 16.51 7.37 -12.41
C THR A 133 16.42 6.21 -11.44
N LEU A 134 17.30 6.14 -10.44
CA LEU A 134 17.32 5.01 -9.49
C LEU A 134 16.06 4.97 -8.63
N ILE A 135 15.59 6.12 -8.13
CA ILE A 135 14.36 6.17 -7.33
C ILE A 135 13.13 5.85 -8.19
N THR A 136 13.12 6.32 -9.43
CA THR A 136 12.10 5.98 -10.43
C THR A 136 12.05 4.48 -10.69
N GLU A 137 13.20 3.81 -10.83
CA GLU A 137 13.26 2.36 -11.04
C GLU A 137 12.67 1.62 -9.84
N ILE A 138 13.08 1.97 -8.62
CA ILE A 138 12.55 1.38 -7.38
C ILE A 138 11.03 1.57 -7.27
N LEU A 139 10.50 2.77 -7.54
CA LEU A 139 9.05 2.99 -7.50
C LEU A 139 8.31 2.28 -8.63
N SER A 140 8.96 2.06 -9.77
CA SER A 140 8.39 1.28 -10.87
C SER A 140 8.28 -0.20 -10.50
N GLU A 141 9.24 -0.73 -9.75
CA GLU A 141 9.19 -2.08 -9.19
C GLU A 141 7.99 -2.22 -8.22
N VAL A 142 7.82 -1.27 -7.29
CA VAL A 142 6.65 -1.23 -6.38
C VAL A 142 5.33 -1.25 -7.16
N ILE A 143 5.21 -0.48 -8.24
CA ILE A 143 3.99 -0.48 -9.08
C ILE A 143 3.71 -1.86 -9.68
N GLU A 144 4.73 -2.58 -10.13
CA GLU A 144 4.56 -3.94 -10.67
C GLU A 144 4.26 -4.96 -9.58
N GLU A 145 4.82 -4.79 -8.38
CA GLU A 145 4.49 -5.60 -7.19
C GLU A 145 3.02 -5.43 -6.80
N GLU A 146 2.50 -4.20 -6.76
CA GLU A 146 1.08 -3.93 -6.46
C GLU A 146 0.12 -4.56 -7.48
N LYS A 147 0.47 -4.55 -8.77
CA LYS A 147 -0.30 -5.29 -9.80
C LYS A 147 -0.26 -6.79 -9.56
N TYR A 148 0.88 -7.30 -9.09
CA TYR A 148 1.00 -8.70 -8.73
C TYR A 148 0.17 -9.04 -7.48
N HIS A 149 0.15 -8.16 -6.46
CA HIS A 149 -0.69 -8.29 -5.28
C HIS A 149 -2.18 -8.34 -5.66
N GLU A 150 -2.65 -7.43 -6.51
CA GLU A 150 -4.01 -7.42 -7.03
C GLU A 150 -4.36 -8.77 -7.71
N LYS A 151 -3.45 -9.27 -8.55
CA LYS A 151 -3.61 -10.58 -9.22
C LYS A 151 -3.64 -11.72 -8.22
N LEU A 152 -2.83 -11.67 -7.18
CA LEU A 152 -2.76 -12.71 -6.15
C LEU A 152 -4.05 -12.75 -5.31
N VAL A 153 -4.59 -11.59 -4.94
CA VAL A 153 -5.89 -11.46 -4.28
C VAL A 153 -7.01 -12.05 -5.16
N LYS A 154 -7.06 -11.71 -6.45
CA LYS A 154 -8.02 -12.31 -7.40
C LYS A 154 -7.87 -13.83 -7.49
N SER A 155 -6.64 -14.32 -7.48
CA SER A 155 -6.34 -15.75 -7.54
C SER A 155 -6.79 -16.46 -6.26
N LEU A 156 -6.66 -15.81 -5.10
CA LEU A 156 -7.13 -16.31 -3.81
C LEU A 156 -8.67 -16.38 -3.75
N ILE A 157 -9.37 -15.37 -4.28
CA ILE A 157 -10.84 -15.38 -4.44
C ILE A 157 -11.28 -16.59 -5.28
N ASN A 158 -10.62 -16.85 -6.41
CA ASN A 158 -10.92 -17.99 -7.27
C ASN A 158 -10.65 -19.34 -6.58
N TYR A 159 -9.53 -19.44 -5.85
CA TYR A 159 -9.18 -20.63 -5.08
C TYR A 159 -10.26 -20.96 -4.05
N LEU A 160 -10.70 -19.98 -3.28
CA LEU A 160 -11.73 -20.15 -2.26
C LEU A 160 -13.11 -20.47 -2.86
N SER A 161 -13.45 -19.87 -4.00
CA SER A 161 -14.72 -20.13 -4.70
C SER A 161 -14.81 -21.51 -5.35
N SER A 162 -13.68 -22.19 -5.53
CA SER A 162 -13.59 -23.52 -6.14
C SER A 162 -13.64 -24.68 -5.15
N LYS A 163 -13.68 -24.38 -3.85
CA LYS A 163 -13.85 -25.35 -2.76
C LYS A 163 -15.33 -25.59 -2.45
#